data_AF-A0A7G2E326-F1
#
_entry.id   AF-A0A7G2E326-F1
#
_cell.length_a   1.000
_cell.length_b   1.000
_cell.length_c   1.000
_cell.angle_alpha   90.00
_cell.angle_beta   90.00
_cell.angle_gamma   90.00
#
_symmetry.space_group_name_H-M   'P 1'
#
loop_
_entity.id
_entity.type
_entity.pdbx_description
1 polymer ?
#
loop_
_entity_poly.entity_id
_entity_poly.type
_entity_poly.pdbx_seq_one_letter_code
_entity_poly.pdbx_strand_id
1 'polypeptide(L)'
;MRKLSIRDSLKSFFEPHLHPDNGESLKGTKTEIDEKVKKILGIVESGDIEEDESKRLVVAELVKDFYKEYESLYHQYDDLTGEIRKKVHGKGENDSSSSSSSDSDSDKKSKRNGRGENEIELLKKQMEDANLEIADLKMKLATTDEHKEAVESEHQEILKKLKESDEICGNLRVETEKLTSENKELNEKLEVAGETESDLNQKLEDVKKERDGLEAELASKAKDHESTLEEVNRLQGQKNETEAELEREKQEKPALLNQINDVQKALLEQEAAYNTLSQEHKQINGLFEEREATIKKLTDDYKQAREMLEEYMSKMEETERRMQETGKDVASRESAIVDLEETVESLRNEVERKGDEIESLMEKMSNIEVKLRLSNQKLRVTEQVLTEKEGELKRIEAKHLEEQALLEEKIATTHETYRGLIKEISERVDSTILNRFQSLSEKLEEKHKSYEKTVVEATKMLLTAKKDRCEYLEEVLSKMVVARGQRRSQRA
;
A
#
# COMPACT_ATOMS: atom_id res chain seq x y z
N MET A 1 -56.43 16.12 -107.30
CA MET A 1 -55.75 16.45 -106.02
C MET A 1 -54.31 15.96 -106.08
N ARG A 2 -53.41 16.40 -105.19
CA ARG A 2 -51.96 16.11 -105.30
C ARG A 2 -51.68 14.63 -104.96
N LYS A 3 -50.96 13.91 -105.83
CA LYS A 3 -50.19 12.73 -105.42
C LYS A 3 -48.84 13.24 -104.88
N LEU A 4 -48.67 13.27 -103.56
CA LEU A 4 -47.34 13.34 -102.95
C LEU A 4 -46.77 11.92 -102.94
N SER A 5 -45.49 11.74 -103.27
CA SER A 5 -44.90 10.40 -103.26
C SER A 5 -44.55 10.00 -101.84
N ILE A 6 -44.73 8.71 -101.50
CA ILE A 6 -44.24 8.12 -100.25
C ILE A 6 -42.72 8.36 -100.11
N ARG A 7 -42.02 8.45 -101.25
CA ARG A 7 -40.61 8.82 -101.35
C ARG A 7 -40.30 10.22 -100.79
N ASP A 8 -41.20 11.19 -101.01
CA ASP A 8 -41.03 12.57 -100.55
C ASP A 8 -41.25 12.65 -99.03
N SER A 9 -42.25 11.92 -98.52
CA SER A 9 -42.49 11.77 -97.08
C SER A 9 -41.28 11.15 -96.37
N LEU A 10 -40.79 10.00 -96.87
CA LEU A 10 -39.59 9.35 -96.32
C LEU A 10 -38.36 10.26 -96.40
N LYS A 11 -38.16 10.95 -97.53
CA LYS A 11 -37.05 11.89 -97.68
C LYS A 11 -37.12 13.00 -96.62
N SER A 12 -38.28 13.65 -96.46
CA SER A 12 -38.46 14.72 -95.46
C SER A 12 -38.26 14.28 -94.01
N PHE A 13 -38.50 12.99 -93.70
CA PHE A 13 -38.33 12.44 -92.36
C PHE A 13 -36.86 12.16 -92.00
N PHE A 14 -36.04 11.76 -92.99
CA PHE A 14 -34.61 11.48 -92.78
C PHE A 14 -33.68 12.67 -93.16
N GLU A 15 -34.18 13.70 -93.85
CA GLU A 15 -33.38 14.87 -94.26
C GLU A 15 -32.65 15.57 -93.09
N PRO A 16 -33.24 15.75 -91.89
CA PRO A 16 -32.51 16.30 -90.73
C PRO A 16 -31.40 15.38 -90.19
N HIS A 17 -31.57 14.06 -90.33
CA HIS A 17 -30.64 13.05 -89.79
C HIS A 17 -29.46 12.73 -90.73
N LEU A 18 -29.54 13.13 -92.01
CA LEU A 18 -28.52 12.88 -93.02
C LEU A 18 -27.55 14.06 -93.26
N HIS A 19 -27.69 15.14 -92.50
CA HIS A 19 -26.89 16.37 -92.62
C HIS A 19 -25.41 16.11 -92.27
N PRO A 20 -24.43 16.61 -93.06
CA PRO A 20 -23.01 16.28 -92.87
C PRO A 20 -22.44 16.78 -91.52
N ASP A 21 -22.94 17.93 -91.07
CA ASP A 21 -22.62 18.59 -89.79
C ASP A 21 -22.91 17.68 -88.56
N ASN A 22 -23.99 16.88 -88.66
CA ASN A 22 -24.35 15.89 -87.65
C ASN A 22 -23.40 14.67 -87.68
N GLY A 23 -22.79 14.37 -88.83
CA GLY A 23 -21.78 13.32 -88.98
C GLY A 23 -20.43 13.69 -88.36
N GLU A 24 -19.98 14.94 -88.53
CA GLU A 24 -18.73 15.41 -87.92
C GLU A 24 -18.84 15.55 -86.40
N SER A 25 -19.97 16.06 -85.90
CA SER A 25 -20.23 16.12 -84.45
C SER A 25 -20.35 14.74 -83.80
N LEU A 26 -21.07 13.78 -84.41
CA LEU A 26 -21.09 12.39 -83.93
C LEU A 26 -19.68 11.77 -83.88
N LYS A 27 -18.89 11.95 -84.94
CA LYS A 27 -17.50 11.45 -85.00
C LYS A 27 -16.61 12.08 -83.92
N GLY A 28 -16.80 13.36 -83.62
CA GLY A 28 -16.15 14.05 -82.51
C GLY A 28 -16.53 13.46 -81.15
N THR A 29 -17.83 13.24 -80.90
CA THR A 29 -18.29 12.64 -79.63
C THR A 29 -17.78 11.22 -79.42
N LYS A 30 -17.63 10.41 -80.49
CA LYS A 30 -16.95 9.12 -80.41
C LYS A 30 -15.50 9.28 -79.93
N THR A 31 -14.69 10.11 -80.60
CA THR A 31 -13.29 10.30 -80.17
C THR A 31 -13.15 10.83 -78.73
N GLU A 32 -14.11 11.63 -78.25
CA GLU A 32 -14.14 12.08 -76.85
C GLU A 32 -14.51 10.96 -75.85
N ILE A 33 -15.33 9.98 -76.28
CA ILE A 33 -15.66 8.78 -75.50
C ILE A 33 -14.45 7.82 -75.48
N ASP A 34 -13.79 7.61 -76.62
CA ASP A 34 -12.60 6.77 -76.76
C ASP A 34 -11.48 7.25 -75.79
N GLU A 35 -11.24 8.57 -75.73
CA GLU A 35 -10.28 9.16 -74.79
C GLU A 35 -10.69 8.99 -73.32
N LYS A 36 -11.99 9.13 -72.99
CA LYS A 36 -12.51 8.92 -71.63
C LYS A 36 -12.36 7.47 -71.18
N VAL A 37 -12.72 6.49 -72.02
CA VAL A 37 -12.56 5.06 -71.72
C VAL A 37 -11.09 4.71 -71.53
N LYS A 38 -10.21 5.20 -72.42
CA LYS A 38 -8.76 5.03 -72.29
C LYS A 38 -8.20 5.63 -70.99
N LYS A 39 -8.73 6.78 -70.55
CA LYS A 39 -8.36 7.41 -69.27
C LYS A 39 -8.85 6.60 -68.06
N ILE A 40 -10.08 6.07 -68.11
CA ILE A 40 -10.63 5.21 -67.05
C ILE A 40 -9.80 3.93 -66.90
N LEU A 41 -9.54 3.23 -68.01
CA LEU A 41 -8.70 2.03 -68.00
C LEU A 41 -7.28 2.34 -67.49
N GLY A 42 -6.69 3.46 -67.91
CA GLY A 42 -5.38 3.89 -67.42
C GLY A 42 -5.32 4.12 -65.90
N ILE A 43 -6.41 4.60 -65.27
CA ILE A 43 -6.50 4.81 -63.81
C ILE A 43 -6.73 3.49 -63.07
N VAL A 44 -7.54 2.58 -63.63
CA VAL A 44 -7.81 1.26 -63.03
C VAL A 44 -6.58 0.35 -63.14
N GLU A 45 -5.80 0.47 -64.22
CA GLU A 45 -4.59 -0.32 -64.48
C GLU A 45 -3.32 0.28 -63.85
N SER A 46 -3.25 1.58 -63.53
CA SER A 46 -2.07 2.19 -62.88
C SER A 46 -1.92 1.85 -61.40
N GLY A 47 -3.02 1.47 -60.72
CA GLY A 47 -3.01 1.11 -59.31
C GLY A 47 -3.03 2.29 -58.33
N ASP A 48 -3.34 3.51 -58.78
CA ASP A 48 -3.47 4.72 -57.94
C ASP A 48 -4.72 4.73 -57.01
N ILE A 49 -5.30 3.56 -56.73
CA ILE A 49 -6.50 3.36 -55.92
C ILE A 49 -6.23 2.23 -54.93
N GLU A 50 -6.52 2.43 -53.64
CA GLU A 50 -6.30 1.48 -52.53
C GLU A 50 -7.22 0.24 -52.54
N GLU A 51 -7.75 -0.14 -53.71
CA GLU A 51 -8.62 -1.31 -53.88
C GLU A 51 -7.85 -2.56 -54.36
N ASP A 52 -8.35 -3.72 -53.93
CA ASP A 52 -7.89 -5.07 -54.28
C ASP A 52 -7.67 -5.26 -55.79
N GLU A 53 -6.47 -5.73 -56.15
CA GLU A 53 -6.03 -5.94 -57.53
C GLU A 53 -6.96 -6.86 -58.32
N SER A 54 -7.56 -7.85 -57.67
CA SER A 54 -8.55 -8.74 -58.31
C SER A 54 -9.80 -7.98 -58.74
N LYS A 55 -10.22 -6.97 -57.96
CA LYS A 55 -11.38 -6.11 -58.29
C LYS A 55 -11.03 -5.11 -59.38
N ARG A 56 -9.82 -4.54 -59.35
CA ARG A 56 -9.33 -3.66 -60.44
C ARG A 56 -9.35 -4.38 -61.79
N LEU A 57 -8.90 -5.63 -61.84
CA LEU A 57 -8.96 -6.46 -63.06
C LEU A 57 -10.40 -6.68 -63.55
N VAL A 58 -11.32 -7.08 -62.67
CA VAL A 58 -12.74 -7.27 -63.02
C VAL A 58 -13.39 -5.98 -63.55
N VAL A 59 -13.11 -4.82 -62.93
CA VAL A 59 -13.60 -3.52 -63.41
C VAL A 59 -12.99 -3.16 -64.78
N ALA A 60 -11.71 -3.44 -64.99
CA ALA A 60 -11.06 -3.20 -66.28
C ALA A 60 -11.63 -4.11 -67.40
N GLU A 61 -11.98 -5.36 -67.11
CA GLU A 61 -12.65 -6.25 -68.06
C GLU A 61 -14.07 -5.77 -68.38
N LEU A 62 -14.87 -5.41 -67.36
CA LEU A 62 -16.23 -4.92 -67.54
C LEU A 62 -16.30 -3.63 -68.40
N VAL A 63 -15.34 -2.71 -68.20
CA VAL A 63 -15.20 -1.49 -69.01
C VAL A 63 -14.76 -1.81 -70.45
N LYS A 64 -13.90 -2.81 -70.66
CA LYS A 64 -13.49 -3.27 -72.00
C LYS A 64 -14.66 -3.92 -72.76
N ASP A 65 -15.50 -4.69 -72.08
CA ASP A 65 -16.65 -5.35 -72.71
C ASP A 65 -17.77 -4.36 -73.05
N PHE A 66 -18.12 -3.45 -72.14
CA PHE A 66 -19.06 -2.35 -72.43
C PHE A 66 -18.60 -1.50 -73.63
N TYR A 67 -17.29 -1.24 -73.77
CA TYR A 67 -16.75 -0.53 -74.92
C TYR A 67 -16.83 -1.32 -76.23
N LYS A 68 -16.69 -2.66 -76.22
CA LYS A 68 -16.93 -3.51 -77.40
C LYS A 68 -18.39 -3.46 -77.86
N GLU A 69 -19.33 -3.44 -76.92
CA GLU A 69 -20.77 -3.30 -77.23
C GLU A 69 -21.07 -1.91 -77.81
N TYR A 70 -20.53 -0.85 -77.22
CA TYR A 70 -20.61 0.51 -77.76
C TYR A 70 -20.06 0.62 -79.20
N GLU A 71 -18.87 0.06 -79.45
CA GLU A 71 -18.28 0.03 -80.80
C GLU A 71 -19.15 -0.74 -81.80
N SER A 72 -19.69 -1.89 -81.38
CA SER A 72 -20.59 -2.70 -82.21
C SER A 72 -21.87 -1.95 -82.57
N LEU A 73 -22.45 -1.21 -81.62
CA LEU A 73 -23.62 -0.36 -81.82
C LEU A 73 -23.32 0.85 -82.72
N TYR A 74 -22.15 1.48 -82.56
CA TYR A 74 -21.71 2.58 -83.41
C TYR A 74 -21.55 2.13 -84.87
N HIS A 75 -20.94 0.95 -85.10
CA HIS A 75 -20.82 0.37 -86.44
C HIS A 75 -22.19 0.07 -87.09
N GLN A 76 -23.13 -0.51 -86.34
CA GLN A 76 -24.50 -0.74 -86.84
C GLN A 76 -25.20 0.57 -87.23
N TYR A 77 -24.98 1.66 -86.49
CA TYR A 77 -25.54 2.98 -86.83
C TYR A 77 -24.94 3.58 -88.11
N ASP A 78 -23.63 3.44 -88.32
CA ASP A 78 -22.95 3.94 -89.53
C ASP A 78 -23.38 3.14 -90.77
N ASP A 79 -23.44 1.80 -90.67
CA ASP A 79 -23.95 0.91 -91.72
C ASP A 79 -25.39 1.24 -92.12
N LEU A 80 -26.28 1.43 -91.13
CA LEU A 80 -27.69 1.78 -91.37
C LEU A 80 -27.83 3.17 -92.02
N THR A 81 -26.99 4.12 -91.60
CA THR A 81 -26.91 5.46 -92.20
C THR A 81 -26.40 5.39 -93.65
N GLY A 82 -25.48 4.47 -93.96
CA GLY A 82 -25.01 4.15 -95.30
C GLY A 82 -26.09 3.55 -96.21
N GLU A 83 -26.83 2.55 -95.72
CA GLU A 83 -27.97 1.91 -96.40
C GLU A 83 -29.05 2.94 -96.79
N ILE A 84 -29.44 3.82 -95.86
CA ILE A 84 -30.44 4.87 -96.10
C ILE A 84 -29.98 5.81 -97.22
N ARG A 85 -28.71 6.26 -97.17
CA ARG A 85 -28.11 7.16 -98.19
C ARG A 85 -28.14 6.54 -99.60
N LYS A 86 -27.98 5.22 -99.69
CA LYS A 86 -28.00 4.41 -100.92
C LYS A 86 -29.42 4.23 -101.50
N LYS A 87 -30.43 4.02 -100.66
CA LYS A 87 -31.82 3.72 -101.08
C LYS A 87 -32.58 4.90 -101.71
N VAL A 88 -32.18 6.14 -101.42
CA VAL A 88 -32.91 7.37 -101.83
C VAL A 88 -32.84 7.66 -103.35
N HIS A 89 -31.98 6.99 -104.14
CA HIS A 89 -31.56 7.48 -105.48
C HIS A 89 -31.92 6.63 -106.75
N GLY A 90 -32.81 5.63 -106.71
CA GLY A 90 -33.24 4.83 -107.90
C GLY A 90 -34.38 5.41 -108.78
N LYS A 91 -34.61 4.95 -110.04
CA LYS A 91 -35.52 5.58 -111.04
C LYS A 91 -36.09 4.61 -112.14
N GLY A 92 -37.36 4.79 -112.62
CA GLY A 92 -37.94 4.16 -113.86
C GLY A 92 -39.51 4.20 -114.01
N GLU A 93 -40.08 4.30 -115.24
CA GLU A 93 -41.55 4.39 -115.63
C GLU A 93 -41.83 4.05 -117.16
N ASN A 94 -43.07 3.71 -117.66
CA ASN A 94 -43.49 3.64 -119.13
C ASN A 94 -45.03 3.38 -119.56
N ASP A 95 -45.43 3.57 -120.89
CA ASP A 95 -46.64 3.14 -121.76
C ASP A 95 -48.07 3.86 -121.75
N SER A 96 -49.14 3.74 -122.64
CA SER A 96 -49.55 3.51 -124.12
C SER A 96 -51.16 3.63 -124.32
N SER A 97 -52.05 3.59 -125.38
CA SER A 97 -52.31 3.27 -126.88
C SER A 97 -53.56 4.11 -127.49
N SER A 98 -54.52 3.92 -128.48
CA SER A 98 -55.17 2.92 -129.47
C SER A 98 -56.28 3.53 -130.50
N SER A 99 -56.91 2.76 -131.48
CA SER A 99 -58.22 2.93 -132.33
C SER A 99 -58.25 3.66 -133.76
N SER A 100 -59.19 3.66 -134.79
CA SER A 100 -60.51 3.05 -135.35
C SER A 100 -60.66 3.32 -136.94
N SER A 101 -61.70 3.25 -137.87
CA SER A 101 -63.17 2.85 -138.14
C SER A 101 -63.61 3.00 -139.70
N SER A 102 -64.82 2.60 -140.27
CA SER A 102 -65.18 2.51 -141.79
C SER A 102 -66.71 2.53 -142.40
N ASP A 103 -67.11 1.94 -143.62
CA ASP A 103 -68.15 2.39 -144.73
C ASP A 103 -69.12 1.36 -145.59
N SER A 104 -70.10 1.72 -146.56
CA SER A 104 -71.02 0.84 -147.52
C SER A 104 -72.04 1.43 -148.67
N ASP A 105 -72.73 0.68 -149.67
CA ASP A 105 -73.72 1.11 -150.83
C ASP A 105 -74.67 0.05 -151.70
N SER A 106 -75.63 0.44 -152.66
CA SER A 106 -76.35 -0.21 -153.92
C SER A 106 -77.98 -0.39 -154.07
N ASP A 107 -78.86 -0.72 -155.13
CA ASP A 107 -78.99 -1.07 -156.66
C ASP A 107 -80.41 -0.85 -157.52
N LYS A 108 -80.97 -1.72 -158.48
CA LYS A 108 -81.84 -1.42 -159.76
C LYS A 108 -83.24 -2.18 -160.20
N LYS A 109 -83.75 -2.26 -161.53
CA LYS A 109 -85.22 -2.48 -162.12
C LYS A 109 -85.37 -3.11 -163.62
N SER A 110 -86.43 -3.47 -164.50
CA SER A 110 -87.97 -3.52 -164.86
C SER A 110 -88.37 -4.53 -166.10
N LYS A 111 -89.44 -4.75 -167.00
CA LYS A 111 -90.85 -4.32 -167.56
C LYS A 111 -91.54 -5.26 -168.73
N ARG A 112 -92.91 -5.33 -169.12
CA ARG A 112 -93.59 -6.08 -170.35
C ARG A 112 -95.14 -5.80 -170.82
N ASN A 113 -95.81 -6.39 -171.91
CA ASN A 113 -97.29 -6.27 -172.44
C ASN A 113 -97.91 -7.25 -173.62
N GLY A 114 -99.25 -7.24 -174.07
CA GLY A 114 -100.03 -7.96 -175.23
C GLY A 114 -101.63 -7.67 -175.42
N ARG A 115 -102.66 -8.15 -176.25
CA ARG A 115 -103.10 -8.92 -177.55
C ARG A 115 -104.68 -8.77 -177.95
N GLY A 116 -105.26 -9.12 -179.18
CA GLY A 116 -106.76 -9.16 -179.57
C GLY A 116 -107.34 -9.88 -180.90
N GLU A 117 -108.69 -9.84 -181.25
CA GLU A 117 -109.55 -10.17 -182.53
C GLU A 117 -110.10 -11.62 -182.97
N ASN A 118 -111.13 -12.00 -183.87
CA ASN A 118 -112.35 -11.48 -184.69
C ASN A 118 -113.35 -12.61 -185.37
N GLU A 119 -114.45 -12.36 -186.20
CA GLU A 119 -115.53 -13.31 -186.83
C GLU A 119 -116.08 -13.00 -188.35
N ILE A 120 -117.18 -13.39 -189.14
CA ILE A 120 -118.63 -13.97 -189.19
C ILE A 120 -119.23 -14.45 -190.63
N GLU A 121 -120.21 -15.42 -190.82
CA GLU A 121 -121.34 -15.57 -191.89
C GLU A 121 -122.56 -16.45 -191.41
N LEU A 122 -123.84 -16.17 -191.77
CA LEU A 122 -125.00 -16.37 -190.84
C LEU A 122 -125.69 -17.76 -190.67
N LEU A 123 -126.24 -18.45 -191.68
CA LEU A 123 -127.19 -19.58 -191.42
C LEU A 123 -126.55 -20.89 -190.94
N LYS A 124 -125.23 -20.99 -190.95
CA LYS A 124 -124.47 -22.07 -190.31
C LYS A 124 -124.38 -21.88 -188.78
N LYS A 125 -124.53 -20.64 -188.32
CA LYS A 125 -124.25 -20.18 -186.95
C LYS A 125 -125.08 -20.87 -185.87
N GLN A 126 -126.37 -21.13 -186.07
CA GLN A 126 -127.20 -21.79 -185.05
C GLN A 126 -126.81 -23.26 -184.76
N MET A 127 -126.18 -23.96 -185.71
CA MET A 127 -125.60 -25.28 -185.45
C MET A 127 -124.19 -25.16 -184.83
N GLU A 128 -123.50 -24.07 -185.08
CA GLU A 128 -122.26 -23.68 -184.39
C GLU A 128 -122.56 -23.33 -182.91
N ASP A 129 -123.61 -22.55 -182.62
CA ASP A 129 -124.01 -22.07 -181.28
C ASP A 129 -124.26 -23.24 -180.30
N ALA A 130 -124.99 -24.27 -180.72
CA ALA A 130 -125.22 -25.47 -179.89
C ALA A 130 -123.93 -26.29 -179.64
N ASN A 131 -122.98 -26.26 -180.59
CA ASN A 131 -121.67 -26.88 -180.39
C ASN A 131 -120.76 -26.01 -179.50
N LEU A 132 -120.91 -24.67 -179.55
CA LEU A 132 -120.24 -23.73 -178.65
C LEU A 132 -120.74 -23.87 -177.20
N GLU A 133 -122.03 -24.09 -176.97
CA GLU A 133 -122.56 -24.34 -175.62
C GLU A 133 -122.08 -25.68 -175.04
N ILE A 134 -122.00 -26.73 -175.87
CA ILE A 134 -121.38 -28.01 -175.47
C ILE A 134 -119.87 -27.86 -175.22
N ALA A 135 -119.17 -26.99 -175.96
CA ALA A 135 -117.76 -26.68 -175.74
C ALA A 135 -117.52 -25.87 -174.46
N ASP A 136 -118.36 -24.88 -174.17
CA ASP A 136 -118.29 -24.05 -172.97
C ASP A 136 -118.66 -24.85 -171.70
N LEU A 137 -119.66 -25.74 -171.77
CA LEU A 137 -119.94 -26.68 -170.68
C LEU A 137 -118.78 -27.67 -170.44
N LYS A 138 -118.11 -28.16 -171.48
CA LYS A 138 -116.88 -28.96 -171.35
C LYS A 138 -115.72 -28.16 -170.75
N MET A 139 -115.55 -26.91 -171.15
CA MET A 139 -114.51 -26.02 -170.61
C MET A 139 -114.77 -25.72 -169.13
N LYS A 140 -116.02 -25.46 -168.75
CA LYS A 140 -116.43 -25.29 -167.35
C LYS A 140 -116.16 -26.54 -166.53
N LEU A 141 -116.52 -27.72 -167.05
CA LEU A 141 -116.23 -29.00 -166.38
C LEU A 141 -114.72 -29.16 -166.12
N ALA A 142 -113.88 -28.90 -167.13
CA ALA A 142 -112.43 -28.93 -166.99
C ALA A 142 -111.93 -27.92 -165.94
N THR A 143 -112.41 -26.67 -165.95
CA THR A 143 -112.02 -25.69 -164.91
C THR A 143 -112.48 -26.07 -163.50
N THR A 144 -113.61 -26.80 -163.35
CA THR A 144 -114.03 -27.32 -162.04
C THR A 144 -113.21 -28.52 -161.57
N ASP A 145 -112.73 -29.37 -162.49
CA ASP A 145 -111.80 -30.44 -162.16
C ASP A 145 -110.40 -29.87 -161.83
N GLU A 146 -109.90 -28.88 -162.58
CA GLU A 146 -108.65 -28.15 -162.26
C GLU A 146 -108.74 -27.45 -160.89
N HIS A 147 -109.86 -26.79 -160.58
CA HIS A 147 -110.08 -26.22 -159.25
C HIS A 147 -110.20 -27.27 -158.14
N LYS A 148 -110.77 -28.46 -158.44
CA LYS A 148 -110.84 -29.57 -157.48
C LYS A 148 -109.44 -30.13 -157.19
N GLU A 149 -108.63 -30.39 -158.22
CA GLU A 149 -107.24 -30.84 -158.06
C GLU A 149 -106.39 -29.81 -157.32
N ALA A 150 -106.59 -28.51 -157.58
CA ALA A 150 -105.94 -27.43 -156.83
C ALA A 150 -106.29 -27.47 -155.34
N VAL A 151 -107.57 -27.60 -154.99
CA VAL A 151 -108.02 -27.68 -153.57
C VAL A 151 -107.57 -28.98 -152.89
N GLU A 152 -107.53 -30.11 -153.60
CA GLU A 152 -106.99 -31.36 -153.05
C GLU A 152 -105.46 -31.30 -152.86
N SER A 153 -104.74 -30.54 -153.71
CA SER A 153 -103.32 -30.22 -153.53
C SER A 153 -103.09 -29.30 -152.32
N GLU A 154 -103.85 -28.21 -152.19
CA GLU A 154 -103.79 -27.32 -151.01
C GLU A 154 -104.12 -28.07 -149.71
N HIS A 155 -105.12 -28.95 -149.73
CA HIS A 155 -105.46 -29.78 -148.57
C HIS A 155 -104.33 -30.75 -148.19
N GLN A 156 -103.63 -31.34 -149.16
CA GLN A 156 -102.42 -32.14 -148.89
C GLN A 156 -101.27 -31.30 -148.33
N GLU A 157 -101.10 -30.04 -148.77
CA GLU A 157 -100.07 -29.15 -148.23
C GLU A 157 -100.38 -28.71 -146.80
N ILE A 158 -101.65 -28.40 -146.49
CA ILE A 158 -102.11 -28.11 -145.13
C ILE A 158 -101.93 -29.34 -144.22
N LEU A 159 -102.24 -30.54 -144.70
CA LEU A 159 -102.02 -31.79 -143.95
C LEU A 159 -100.53 -32.09 -143.70
N LYS A 160 -99.61 -31.65 -144.55
CA LYS A 160 -98.16 -31.72 -144.29
C LYS A 160 -97.76 -30.74 -143.20
N LYS A 161 -98.13 -29.46 -143.35
CA LYS A 161 -97.83 -28.40 -142.37
C LYS A 161 -98.42 -28.68 -140.98
N LEU A 162 -99.59 -29.32 -140.92
CA LEU A 162 -100.19 -29.76 -139.66
C LEU A 162 -99.33 -30.83 -138.98
N LYS A 163 -98.88 -31.86 -139.73
CA LYS A 163 -97.96 -32.88 -139.20
C LYS A 163 -96.61 -32.31 -138.77
N GLU A 164 -96.04 -31.42 -139.58
CA GLU A 164 -94.80 -30.68 -139.25
C GLU A 164 -94.99 -29.88 -137.94
N SER A 165 -96.15 -29.23 -137.76
CA SER A 165 -96.49 -28.52 -136.53
C SER A 165 -96.69 -29.47 -135.32
N ASP A 166 -97.34 -30.63 -135.52
CA ASP A 166 -97.53 -31.64 -134.47
C ASP A 166 -96.19 -32.27 -134.06
N GLU A 167 -95.28 -32.52 -135.00
CA GLU A 167 -93.90 -32.98 -134.76
C GLU A 167 -93.10 -31.92 -133.98
N ILE A 168 -93.22 -30.63 -134.35
CA ILE A 168 -92.61 -29.52 -133.60
C ILE A 168 -93.18 -29.44 -132.18
N CYS A 169 -94.50 -29.57 -132.00
CA CYS A 169 -95.13 -29.59 -130.67
C CYS A 169 -94.69 -30.81 -129.84
N GLY A 170 -94.50 -31.98 -130.46
CA GLY A 170 -93.93 -33.16 -129.82
C GLY A 170 -92.49 -32.93 -129.35
N ASN A 171 -91.63 -32.39 -130.22
CA ASN A 171 -90.24 -32.08 -129.89
C ASN A 171 -90.12 -31.03 -128.77
N LEU A 172 -90.92 -29.95 -128.83
CA LEU A 172 -90.97 -28.94 -127.76
C LEU A 172 -91.44 -29.55 -126.43
N ARG A 173 -92.41 -30.47 -126.46
CA ARG A 173 -92.88 -31.17 -125.26
C ARG A 173 -91.76 -32.00 -124.64
N VAL A 174 -91.06 -32.81 -125.43
CA VAL A 174 -89.93 -33.63 -124.97
C VAL A 174 -88.82 -32.75 -124.37
N GLU A 175 -88.49 -31.62 -125.00
CA GLU A 175 -87.48 -30.70 -124.46
C GLU A 175 -87.96 -30.00 -123.17
N THR A 176 -89.25 -29.64 -123.05
CA THR A 176 -89.78 -29.14 -121.75
C THR A 176 -89.77 -30.22 -120.66
N GLU A 177 -90.11 -31.46 -120.98
CA GLU A 177 -90.06 -32.58 -120.03
C GLU A 177 -88.60 -32.81 -119.57
N LYS A 178 -87.64 -32.84 -120.51
CA LYS A 178 -86.20 -32.90 -120.25
C LYS A 178 -85.70 -31.75 -119.36
N LEU A 179 -86.07 -30.50 -119.67
CA LEU A 179 -85.72 -29.34 -118.85
C LEU A 179 -86.35 -29.40 -117.44
N THR A 180 -87.55 -29.98 -117.28
CA THR A 180 -88.13 -30.19 -115.93
C THR A 180 -87.45 -31.30 -115.13
N SER A 181 -86.90 -32.35 -115.77
CA SER A 181 -86.01 -33.29 -115.08
C SER A 181 -84.67 -32.65 -114.71
N GLU A 182 -84.06 -31.88 -115.61
CA GLU A 182 -82.79 -31.20 -115.35
C GLU A 182 -82.90 -30.17 -114.22
N ASN A 183 -83.99 -29.40 -114.17
CA ASN A 183 -84.26 -28.49 -113.05
C ASN A 183 -84.48 -29.22 -111.71
N LYS A 184 -85.09 -30.42 -111.71
CA LYS A 184 -85.21 -31.23 -110.48
C LYS A 184 -83.85 -31.74 -110.02
N GLU A 185 -83.08 -32.33 -110.92
CA GLU A 185 -81.71 -32.78 -110.63
C GLU A 185 -80.82 -31.63 -110.12
N LEU A 186 -80.95 -30.43 -110.69
CA LEU A 186 -80.20 -29.25 -110.23
C LEU A 186 -80.69 -28.77 -108.86
N ASN A 187 -81.99 -28.84 -108.56
CA ASN A 187 -82.52 -28.51 -107.24
C ASN A 187 -82.09 -29.53 -106.17
N GLU A 188 -82.12 -30.83 -106.49
CA GLU A 188 -81.62 -31.90 -105.61
C GLU A 188 -80.11 -31.72 -105.35
N LYS A 189 -79.31 -31.38 -106.37
CA LYS A 189 -77.88 -31.06 -106.21
C LYS A 189 -77.66 -29.79 -105.39
N LEU A 190 -78.54 -28.79 -105.49
CA LEU A 190 -78.50 -27.56 -104.69
C LEU A 190 -78.86 -27.82 -103.22
N GLU A 191 -79.85 -28.67 -102.97
CA GLU A 191 -80.29 -29.07 -101.63
C GLU A 191 -79.18 -29.86 -100.92
N VAL A 192 -78.62 -30.88 -101.57
CA VAL A 192 -77.45 -31.62 -101.06
C VAL A 192 -76.24 -30.71 -100.87
N ALA A 193 -76.00 -29.74 -101.77
CA ALA A 193 -74.92 -28.76 -101.58
C ALA A 193 -75.15 -27.91 -100.31
N GLY A 194 -76.37 -27.39 -100.10
CA GLY A 194 -76.75 -26.62 -98.92
C GLY A 194 -76.67 -27.43 -97.61
N GLU A 195 -77.05 -28.70 -97.64
CA GLU A 195 -76.83 -29.63 -96.52
C GLU A 195 -75.33 -29.74 -96.22
N THR A 196 -74.48 -30.02 -97.22
CA THR A 196 -73.03 -30.13 -97.01
C THR A 196 -72.37 -28.80 -96.57
N GLU A 197 -72.86 -27.65 -97.02
CA GLU A 197 -72.40 -26.34 -96.55
C GLU A 197 -72.76 -26.11 -95.07
N SER A 198 -73.98 -26.45 -94.66
CA SER A 198 -74.40 -26.42 -93.25
C SER A 198 -73.53 -27.35 -92.39
N ASP A 199 -73.29 -28.57 -92.87
CA ASP A 199 -72.51 -29.61 -92.20
C ASP A 199 -71.02 -29.21 -92.06
N LEU A 200 -70.46 -28.52 -93.06
CA LEU A 200 -69.10 -27.96 -93.02
C LEU A 200 -69.00 -26.73 -92.12
N ASN A 201 -70.00 -25.84 -92.13
CA ASN A 201 -70.05 -24.69 -91.23
C ASN A 201 -70.15 -25.11 -89.76
N GLN A 202 -70.96 -26.13 -89.44
CA GLN A 202 -71.04 -26.70 -88.09
C GLN A 202 -69.68 -27.27 -87.65
N LYS A 203 -69.04 -28.10 -88.49
CA LYS A 203 -67.70 -28.65 -88.20
C LYS A 203 -66.65 -27.56 -88.02
N LEU A 204 -66.70 -26.51 -88.84
CA LEU A 204 -65.80 -25.36 -88.73
C LEU A 204 -66.03 -24.60 -87.41
N GLU A 205 -67.26 -24.46 -86.96
CA GLU A 205 -67.61 -23.80 -85.69
C GLU A 205 -67.21 -24.64 -84.47
N ASP A 206 -67.30 -25.96 -84.55
CA ASP A 206 -66.82 -26.86 -83.48
C ASP A 206 -65.28 -26.90 -83.42
N VAL A 207 -64.59 -26.91 -84.57
CA VAL A 207 -63.12 -26.77 -84.63
C VAL A 207 -62.64 -25.41 -84.10
N LYS A 208 -63.40 -24.31 -84.27
CA LYS A 208 -63.10 -23.04 -83.59
C LYS A 208 -63.18 -23.17 -82.07
N LYS A 209 -64.22 -23.82 -81.53
CA LYS A 209 -64.37 -24.02 -80.07
C LYS A 209 -63.25 -24.89 -79.50
N GLU A 210 -62.84 -25.93 -80.22
CA GLU A 210 -61.68 -26.76 -79.84
C GLU A 210 -60.39 -25.96 -79.87
N ARG A 211 -60.14 -25.16 -80.93
CA ARG A 211 -58.99 -24.23 -80.98
C ARG A 211 -59.00 -23.27 -79.80
N ASP A 212 -60.13 -22.59 -79.55
CA ASP A 212 -60.24 -21.55 -78.53
C ASP A 212 -60.08 -22.13 -77.11
N GLY A 213 -60.57 -23.36 -76.89
CA GLY A 213 -60.33 -24.12 -75.66
C GLY A 213 -58.86 -24.50 -75.47
N LEU A 214 -58.20 -25.01 -76.52
CA LEU A 214 -56.78 -25.36 -76.50
C LEU A 214 -55.87 -24.13 -76.33
N GLU A 215 -56.22 -23.01 -76.97
CA GLU A 215 -55.47 -21.75 -76.87
C GLU A 215 -55.61 -21.13 -75.46
N ALA A 216 -56.79 -21.23 -74.84
CA ALA A 216 -56.99 -20.87 -73.43
C ALA A 216 -56.23 -21.81 -72.46
N GLU A 217 -56.23 -23.13 -72.71
CA GLU A 217 -55.47 -24.09 -71.89
C GLU A 217 -53.96 -23.86 -72.01
N LEU A 218 -53.46 -23.57 -73.22
CA LEU A 218 -52.05 -23.29 -73.49
C LEU A 218 -51.63 -21.95 -72.85
N ALA A 219 -52.48 -20.92 -72.88
CA ALA A 219 -52.26 -19.66 -72.17
C ALA A 219 -52.23 -19.86 -70.64
N SER A 220 -53.08 -20.71 -70.08
CA SER A 220 -53.01 -21.07 -68.65
C SER A 220 -51.69 -21.75 -68.31
N LYS A 221 -51.32 -22.80 -69.07
CA LYS A 221 -50.06 -23.54 -68.86
C LYS A 221 -48.81 -22.68 -69.04
N ALA A 222 -48.83 -21.71 -69.95
CA ALA A 222 -47.74 -20.75 -70.11
C ALA A 222 -47.56 -19.89 -68.84
N LYS A 223 -48.66 -19.37 -68.27
CA LYS A 223 -48.65 -18.61 -67.03
C LYS A 223 -48.24 -19.46 -65.82
N ASP A 224 -48.72 -20.69 -65.73
CA ASP A 224 -48.33 -21.64 -64.68
C ASP A 224 -46.82 -21.93 -64.79
N HIS A 225 -46.30 -22.13 -66.01
CA HIS A 225 -44.87 -22.34 -66.22
C HIS A 225 -44.02 -21.11 -65.85
N GLU A 226 -44.44 -19.90 -66.24
CA GLU A 226 -43.78 -18.65 -65.87
C GLU A 226 -43.72 -18.48 -64.34
N SER A 227 -44.81 -18.74 -63.62
CA SER A 227 -44.82 -18.74 -62.16
C SER A 227 -43.90 -19.80 -61.54
N THR A 228 -43.82 -21.02 -62.11
CA THR A 228 -42.83 -22.01 -61.65
C THR A 228 -41.38 -21.60 -61.93
N LEU A 229 -41.13 -20.82 -62.98
CA LEU A 229 -39.80 -20.32 -63.32
C LEU A 229 -39.35 -19.22 -62.34
N GLU A 230 -40.25 -18.31 -61.97
CA GLU A 230 -40.02 -17.34 -60.88
C GLU A 230 -39.72 -18.04 -59.54
N GLU A 231 -40.53 -19.05 -59.18
CA GLU A 231 -40.35 -19.85 -57.96
C GLU A 231 -38.99 -20.57 -57.94
N VAL A 232 -38.59 -21.21 -59.05
CA VAL A 232 -37.27 -21.86 -59.19
C VAL A 232 -36.13 -20.86 -59.09
N ASN A 233 -36.22 -19.70 -59.74
CA ASN A 233 -35.19 -18.66 -59.66
C ASN A 233 -35.05 -18.10 -58.23
N ARG A 234 -36.16 -17.92 -57.51
CA ARG A 234 -36.16 -17.53 -56.10
C ARG A 234 -35.46 -18.56 -55.21
N LEU A 235 -35.82 -19.83 -55.36
CA LEU A 235 -35.24 -20.93 -54.58
C LEU A 235 -33.74 -21.11 -54.90
N GLN A 236 -33.32 -20.92 -56.15
CA GLN A 236 -31.91 -20.94 -56.53
C GLN A 236 -31.12 -19.77 -55.90
N GLY A 237 -31.73 -18.58 -55.80
CA GLY A 237 -31.15 -17.44 -55.07
C GLY A 237 -30.94 -17.76 -53.59
N GLN A 238 -31.98 -18.25 -52.90
CA GLN A 238 -31.92 -18.64 -51.49
C GLN A 238 -30.92 -19.78 -51.22
N LYS A 239 -30.79 -20.74 -52.15
CA LYS A 239 -29.76 -21.79 -52.10
C LYS A 239 -28.36 -21.20 -52.14
N ASN A 240 -28.09 -20.32 -53.10
CA ASN A 240 -26.77 -19.69 -53.25
C ASN A 240 -26.40 -18.83 -52.01
N GLU A 241 -27.38 -18.12 -51.44
CA GLU A 241 -27.21 -17.31 -50.22
C GLU A 241 -26.86 -18.18 -49.01
N THR A 242 -27.63 -19.25 -48.75
CA THR A 242 -27.38 -20.19 -47.63
C THR A 242 -26.09 -21.00 -47.80
N GLU A 243 -25.68 -21.35 -49.02
CA GLU A 243 -24.37 -21.95 -49.28
C GLU A 243 -23.21 -20.96 -48.99
N ALA A 244 -23.39 -19.66 -49.31
CA ALA A 244 -22.41 -18.62 -49.02
C ALA A 244 -22.31 -18.26 -47.53
N GLU A 245 -23.41 -18.34 -46.76
CA GLU A 245 -23.38 -18.24 -45.30
C GLU A 245 -22.67 -19.44 -44.67
N LEU A 246 -22.98 -20.67 -45.12
CA LEU A 246 -22.39 -21.89 -44.61
C LEU A 246 -20.87 -21.96 -44.81
N GLU A 247 -20.35 -21.50 -45.96
CA GLU A 247 -18.89 -21.40 -46.15
C GLU A 247 -18.24 -20.28 -45.33
N ARG A 248 -18.97 -19.21 -45.00
CA ARG A 248 -18.48 -18.17 -44.09
C ARG A 248 -18.35 -18.72 -42.67
N GLU A 249 -19.38 -19.40 -42.17
CA GLU A 249 -19.36 -20.06 -40.85
C GLU A 249 -18.26 -21.13 -40.76
N LYS A 250 -18.06 -21.92 -41.82
CA LYS A 250 -16.95 -22.90 -41.91
C LYS A 250 -15.56 -22.25 -41.81
N GLN A 251 -15.38 -21.04 -42.33
CA GLN A 251 -14.11 -20.29 -42.27
C GLN A 251 -13.91 -19.57 -40.93
N GLU A 252 -14.98 -19.04 -40.34
CA GLU A 252 -14.94 -18.39 -39.02
C GLU A 252 -14.74 -19.39 -37.87
N LYS A 253 -15.34 -20.59 -37.98
CA LYS A 253 -15.25 -21.66 -36.97
C LYS A 253 -13.83 -21.99 -36.51
N PRO A 254 -12.83 -22.29 -37.38
CA PRO A 254 -11.46 -22.56 -36.94
C PRO A 254 -10.77 -21.33 -36.33
N ALA A 255 -11.11 -20.11 -36.76
CA ALA A 255 -10.56 -18.89 -36.13
C ALA A 255 -11.06 -18.74 -34.68
N LEU A 256 -12.36 -18.96 -34.44
CA LEU A 256 -12.94 -19.00 -33.10
C LEU A 256 -12.36 -20.15 -32.25
N LEU A 257 -12.15 -21.33 -32.84
CA LEU A 257 -11.60 -22.50 -32.15
C LEU A 257 -10.14 -22.27 -31.72
N ASN A 258 -9.35 -21.59 -32.54
CA ASN A 258 -8.00 -21.13 -32.18
C ASN A 258 -8.03 -20.10 -31.04
N GLN A 259 -8.90 -19.07 -31.14
CA GLN A 259 -9.05 -18.07 -30.07
C GLN A 259 -9.45 -18.70 -28.72
N ILE A 260 -10.36 -19.69 -28.73
CA ILE A 260 -10.73 -20.45 -27.52
C ILE A 260 -9.53 -21.18 -26.93
N ASN A 261 -8.70 -21.81 -27.77
CA ASN A 261 -7.50 -22.54 -27.33
C ASN A 261 -6.41 -21.59 -26.77
N ASP A 262 -6.21 -20.43 -27.40
CA ASP A 262 -5.31 -19.37 -26.91
C ASP A 262 -5.77 -18.83 -25.55
N VAL A 263 -7.08 -18.61 -25.37
CA VAL A 263 -7.67 -18.21 -24.08
C VAL A 263 -7.54 -19.30 -23.02
N GLN A 264 -7.73 -20.58 -23.37
CA GLN A 264 -7.50 -21.70 -22.44
C GLN A 264 -6.03 -21.79 -22.01
N LYS A 265 -5.09 -21.58 -22.94
CA LYS A 265 -3.65 -21.55 -22.65
C LYS A 265 -3.28 -20.39 -21.73
N ALA A 266 -3.79 -19.18 -22.00
CA ALA A 266 -3.58 -18.01 -21.15
C ALA A 266 -4.18 -18.20 -19.73
N LEU A 267 -5.35 -18.85 -19.63
CA LEU A 267 -5.98 -19.16 -18.35
C LEU A 267 -5.16 -20.15 -17.51
N LEU A 268 -4.60 -21.19 -18.13
CA LEU A 268 -3.69 -22.15 -17.47
C LEU A 268 -2.38 -21.49 -17.00
N GLU A 269 -1.82 -20.59 -17.82
CA GLU A 269 -0.64 -19.80 -17.45
C GLU A 269 -0.93 -18.84 -16.28
N GLN A 270 -2.12 -18.22 -16.27
CA GLN A 270 -2.58 -17.37 -15.16
C GLN A 270 -2.83 -18.19 -13.86
N GLU A 271 -3.41 -19.38 -13.96
CA GLU A 271 -3.62 -20.26 -12.81
C GLU A 271 -2.29 -20.77 -12.22
N ALA A 272 -1.31 -21.12 -13.07
CA ALA A 272 0.04 -21.47 -12.62
C ALA A 272 0.76 -20.30 -11.91
N ALA A 273 0.64 -19.08 -12.47
CA ALA A 273 1.19 -17.87 -11.84
C ALA A 273 0.51 -17.57 -10.49
N TYR A 274 -0.82 -17.69 -10.40
CA TYR A 274 -1.57 -17.49 -9.16
C TYR A 274 -1.19 -18.50 -8.07
N ASN A 275 -1.03 -19.78 -8.43
CA ASN A 275 -0.59 -20.81 -7.50
C ASN A 275 0.85 -20.57 -7.00
N THR A 276 1.73 -20.08 -7.86
CA THR A 276 3.11 -19.69 -7.49
C THR A 276 3.09 -18.52 -6.50
N LEU A 277 2.36 -17.44 -6.81
CA LEU A 277 2.20 -16.28 -5.93
C LEU A 277 1.55 -16.64 -4.59
N SER A 278 0.60 -17.59 -4.58
CA SER A 278 0.00 -18.14 -3.35
C SER A 278 1.01 -18.90 -2.48
N GLN A 279 2.00 -19.56 -3.10
CA GLN A 279 3.09 -20.24 -2.38
C GLN A 279 4.11 -19.24 -1.84
N GLU A 280 4.51 -18.24 -2.63
CA GLU A 280 5.39 -17.14 -2.19
C GLU A 280 4.77 -16.37 -1.02
N HIS A 281 3.48 -16.05 -1.07
CA HIS A 281 2.78 -15.36 0.01
C HIS A 281 2.81 -16.15 1.33
N LYS A 282 2.66 -17.48 1.28
CA LYS A 282 2.80 -18.37 2.45
C LYS A 282 4.22 -18.38 3.02
N GLN A 283 5.25 -18.36 2.15
CA GLN A 283 6.64 -18.28 2.57
C GLN A 283 6.95 -16.93 3.24
N ILE A 284 6.49 -15.82 2.65
CA ILE A 284 6.64 -14.47 3.20
C ILE A 284 5.94 -14.36 4.57
N ASN A 285 4.74 -14.91 4.73
CA ASN A 285 4.02 -14.89 6.00
C ASN A 285 4.77 -15.70 7.10
N GLY A 286 5.30 -16.89 6.77
CA GLY A 286 6.12 -17.66 7.72
C GLY A 286 7.41 -16.94 8.13
N LEU A 287 8.08 -16.25 7.19
CA LEU A 287 9.23 -15.38 7.50
C LEU A 287 8.83 -14.16 8.35
N PHE A 288 7.61 -13.63 8.18
CA PHE A 288 7.10 -12.54 9.00
C PHE A 288 6.85 -12.99 10.44
N GLU A 289 6.23 -14.15 10.64
CA GLU A 289 6.03 -14.77 11.96
C GLU A 289 7.37 -15.06 12.67
N GLU A 290 8.37 -15.58 11.95
CA GLU A 290 9.73 -15.75 12.49
C GLU A 290 10.34 -14.40 12.91
N ARG A 291 10.23 -13.37 12.06
CA ARG A 291 10.77 -12.03 12.38
C ARG A 291 10.08 -11.42 13.59
N GLU A 292 8.76 -11.51 13.69
CA GLU A 292 8.00 -11.05 14.85
C GLU A 292 8.45 -11.77 16.14
N ALA A 293 8.70 -13.09 16.08
CA ALA A 293 9.24 -13.85 17.19
C ALA A 293 10.68 -13.42 17.57
N THR A 294 11.54 -13.09 16.61
CA THR A 294 12.88 -12.54 16.91
C THR A 294 12.83 -11.13 17.52
N ILE A 295 11.91 -10.27 17.07
CA ILE A 295 11.72 -8.92 17.60
C ILE A 295 11.23 -8.97 19.05
N LYS A 296 10.30 -9.89 19.38
CA LYS A 296 9.83 -10.10 20.76
C LYS A 296 10.99 -10.47 21.69
N LYS A 297 11.80 -11.49 21.33
CA LYS A 297 13.00 -11.87 22.09
C LYS A 297 13.97 -10.70 22.29
N LEU A 298 14.32 -9.98 21.22
CA LEU A 298 15.19 -8.80 21.30
C LEU A 298 14.62 -7.69 22.20
N THR A 299 13.30 -7.57 22.28
CA THR A 299 12.63 -6.61 23.17
C THR A 299 12.72 -7.05 24.64
N ASP A 300 12.52 -8.34 24.92
CA ASP A 300 12.68 -8.91 26.26
C ASP A 300 14.15 -8.87 26.73
N ASP A 301 15.11 -9.15 25.84
CA ASP A 301 16.54 -9.05 26.10
C ASP A 301 16.97 -7.60 26.38
N TYR A 302 16.47 -6.64 25.59
CA TYR A 302 16.70 -5.20 25.81
C TYR A 302 16.11 -4.72 27.15
N LYS A 303 14.91 -5.21 27.51
CA LYS A 303 14.28 -4.91 28.81
C LYS A 303 15.12 -5.43 29.97
N GLN A 304 15.59 -6.68 29.92
CA GLN A 304 16.50 -7.25 30.92
C GLN A 304 17.82 -6.47 31.01
N ALA A 305 18.43 -6.12 29.88
CA ALA A 305 19.67 -5.35 29.84
C ALA A 305 19.51 -3.95 30.46
N ARG A 306 18.35 -3.30 30.24
CA ARG A 306 18.00 -2.04 30.89
C ARG A 306 17.83 -2.21 32.41
N GLU A 307 17.09 -3.23 32.85
CA GLU A 307 16.86 -3.50 34.28
C GLU A 307 18.18 -3.78 35.02
N MET A 308 19.09 -4.52 34.41
CA MET A 308 20.46 -4.71 34.93
C MET A 308 21.24 -3.40 35.02
N LEU A 309 21.14 -2.52 34.01
CA LEU A 309 21.82 -1.21 34.01
C LEU A 309 21.28 -0.30 35.11
N GLU A 310 19.96 -0.29 35.32
CA GLU A 310 19.28 0.46 36.38
C GLU A 310 19.70 -0.04 37.78
N GLU A 311 19.88 -1.36 37.95
CA GLU A 311 20.46 -1.97 39.16
C GLU A 311 21.93 -1.58 39.38
N TYR A 312 22.76 -1.54 38.32
CA TYR A 312 24.16 -1.10 38.42
C TYR A 312 24.29 0.38 38.77
N MET A 313 23.42 1.26 38.25
CA MET A 313 23.41 2.69 38.62
C MET A 313 23.05 2.86 40.11
N SER A 314 22.01 2.19 40.59
CA SER A 314 21.62 2.21 42.01
C SER A 314 22.76 1.73 42.93
N LYS A 315 23.46 0.64 42.56
CA LYS A 315 24.64 0.16 43.29
C LYS A 315 25.79 1.16 43.30
N MET A 316 26.01 1.89 42.21
CA MET A 316 27.01 2.96 42.13
C MET A 316 26.65 4.13 43.07
N GLU A 317 25.42 4.63 43.03
CA GLU A 317 24.91 5.68 43.92
C GLU A 317 25.03 5.28 45.41
N GLU A 318 24.73 4.02 45.75
CA GLU A 318 24.95 3.49 47.10
C GLU A 318 26.42 3.42 47.53
N THR A 319 27.35 3.17 46.60
CA THR A 319 28.79 3.21 46.89
C THR A 319 29.32 4.63 47.02
N GLU A 320 28.87 5.56 46.17
CA GLU A 320 29.25 6.98 46.24
C GLU A 320 28.74 7.64 47.53
N ARG A 321 27.47 7.39 47.90
CA ARG A 321 26.91 7.87 49.17
C ARG A 321 27.69 7.33 50.37
N ARG A 322 28.03 6.03 50.39
CA ARG A 322 28.88 5.43 51.45
C ARG A 322 30.28 6.02 51.47
N MET A 323 30.89 6.27 50.32
CA MET A 323 32.18 6.98 50.25
C MET A 323 32.06 8.38 50.85
N GLN A 324 31.02 9.15 50.52
CA GLN A 324 30.79 10.49 51.07
C GLN A 324 30.51 10.48 52.58
N GLU A 325 29.81 9.46 53.09
CA GLU A 325 29.64 9.21 54.53
C GLU A 325 30.99 8.94 55.19
N THR A 326 31.79 8.00 54.67
CA THR A 326 33.13 7.71 55.21
C THR A 326 34.10 8.90 55.10
N GLY A 327 33.97 9.75 54.09
CA GLY A 327 34.77 10.97 53.93
C GLY A 327 34.48 12.03 54.98
N LYS A 328 33.19 12.21 55.37
CA LYS A 328 32.81 13.07 56.50
C LYS A 328 33.34 12.52 57.83
N ASP A 329 33.24 11.20 57.99
CA ASP A 329 33.79 10.46 59.13
C ASP A 329 35.31 10.67 59.27
N VAL A 330 36.06 10.54 58.17
CA VAL A 330 37.51 10.79 58.11
C VAL A 330 37.83 12.25 58.46
N ALA A 331 37.18 13.23 57.82
CA ALA A 331 37.40 14.65 58.12
C ALA A 331 37.10 15.01 59.59
N SER A 332 36.09 14.37 60.21
CA SER A 332 35.80 14.55 61.64
C SER A 332 36.90 13.97 62.55
N ARG A 333 37.51 12.86 62.14
CA ARG A 333 38.66 12.24 62.85
C ARG A 333 39.93 13.05 62.65
N GLU A 334 40.17 13.60 61.46
CA GLU A 334 41.29 14.50 61.18
C GLU A 334 41.23 15.75 62.06
N SER A 335 40.06 16.39 62.20
CA SER A 335 39.88 17.50 63.15
C SER A 335 40.20 17.10 64.58
N ALA A 336 39.68 15.96 65.05
CA ALA A 336 39.94 15.47 66.41
C ALA A 336 41.41 15.03 66.64
N ILE A 337 42.13 14.67 65.58
CA ILE A 337 43.58 14.42 65.64
C ILE A 337 44.34 15.73 65.81
N VAL A 338 43.98 16.79 65.09
CA VAL A 338 44.60 18.13 65.27
C VAL A 338 44.35 18.65 66.69
N ASP A 339 43.12 18.55 67.21
CA ASP A 339 42.79 18.92 68.59
C ASP A 339 43.69 18.15 69.60
N LEU A 340 43.91 16.85 69.36
CA LEU A 340 44.79 16.02 70.20
C LEU A 340 46.26 16.39 70.05
N GLU A 341 46.76 16.68 68.85
CA GLU A 341 48.13 17.14 68.60
C GLU A 341 48.43 18.46 69.32
N GLU A 342 47.48 19.42 69.32
CA GLU A 342 47.60 20.65 70.12
C GLU A 342 47.68 20.35 71.63
N THR A 343 46.87 19.42 72.16
CA THR A 343 46.96 19.04 73.58
C THR A 343 48.27 18.32 73.92
N VAL A 344 48.79 17.48 73.02
CA VAL A 344 50.07 16.78 73.20
C VAL A 344 51.24 17.76 73.20
N GLU A 345 51.26 18.72 72.28
CA GLU A 345 52.31 19.74 72.24
C GLU A 345 52.23 20.69 73.44
N SER A 346 51.02 21.05 73.90
CA SER A 346 50.81 21.81 75.13
C SER A 346 51.35 21.08 76.37
N LEU A 347 51.04 19.79 76.52
CA LEU A 347 51.57 18.95 77.60
C LEU A 347 53.09 18.78 77.51
N ARG A 348 53.64 18.64 76.30
CA ARG A 348 55.08 18.53 76.06
C ARG A 348 55.83 19.80 76.48
N ASN A 349 55.30 20.97 76.14
CA ASN A 349 55.83 22.26 76.57
C ASN A 349 55.80 22.42 78.11
N GLU A 350 54.78 21.88 78.80
CA GLU A 350 54.75 21.90 80.26
C GLU A 350 55.72 20.89 80.89
N VAL A 351 55.90 19.71 80.29
CA VAL A 351 56.94 18.74 80.70
C VAL A 351 58.35 19.34 80.55
N GLU A 352 58.61 20.11 79.49
CA GLU A 352 59.87 20.83 79.28
C GLU A 352 60.12 21.86 80.39
N ARG A 353 59.14 22.75 80.69
CA ARG A 353 59.22 23.70 81.82
C ARG A 353 59.44 23.01 83.17
N LYS A 354 58.85 21.83 83.39
CA LYS A 354 59.06 21.05 84.61
C LYS A 354 60.45 20.40 84.64
N GLY A 355 61.04 20.09 83.49
CA GLY A 355 62.45 19.74 83.34
C GLY A 355 63.35 20.90 83.80
N ASP A 356 63.16 22.10 83.27
CA ASP A 356 63.92 23.31 83.64
C ASP A 356 63.81 23.63 85.14
N GLU A 357 62.61 23.51 85.71
CA GLU A 357 62.36 23.72 87.14
C GLU A 357 63.12 22.68 87.99
N ILE A 358 63.11 21.41 87.58
CA ILE A 358 63.87 20.34 88.23
C ILE A 358 65.37 20.58 88.13
N GLU A 359 65.91 20.98 86.97
CA GLU A 359 67.34 21.28 86.81
C GLU A 359 67.76 22.46 87.70
N SER A 360 66.96 23.53 87.74
CA SER A 360 67.19 24.66 88.65
C SER A 360 67.12 24.26 90.14
N LEU A 361 66.30 23.28 90.50
CA LEU A 361 66.24 22.72 91.86
C LEU A 361 67.45 21.81 92.16
N MET A 362 67.91 21.01 91.19
CA MET A 362 69.13 20.21 91.31
C MET A 362 70.38 21.09 91.48
N GLU A 363 70.48 22.20 90.74
CA GLU A 363 71.59 23.15 90.90
C GLU A 363 71.58 23.80 92.30
N LYS A 364 70.41 24.21 92.80
CA LYS A 364 70.25 24.72 94.17
C LYS A 364 70.62 23.66 95.21
N MET A 365 70.22 22.41 95.02
CA MET A 365 70.55 21.29 95.91
C MET A 365 72.06 21.00 95.92
N SER A 366 72.71 20.95 94.76
CA SER A 366 74.16 20.79 94.63
C SER A 366 74.92 21.93 95.33
N ASN A 367 74.47 23.18 95.15
CA ASN A 367 75.01 24.33 95.88
C ASN A 367 74.84 24.23 97.40
N ILE A 368 73.75 23.63 97.89
CA ILE A 368 73.52 23.36 99.32
C ILE A 368 74.43 22.22 99.80
N GLU A 369 74.62 21.16 99.03
CA GLU A 369 75.57 20.08 99.36
C GLU A 369 77.01 20.60 99.45
N VAL A 370 77.45 21.44 98.52
CA VAL A 370 78.80 22.04 98.56
C VAL A 370 78.95 22.93 99.80
N LYS A 371 77.94 23.73 100.15
CA LYS A 371 77.91 24.51 101.40
C LYS A 371 77.96 23.61 102.64
N LEU A 372 77.24 22.49 102.65
CA LEU A 372 77.22 21.53 103.76
C LEU A 372 78.59 20.83 103.92
N ARG A 373 79.21 20.40 102.81
CA ARG A 373 80.57 19.83 102.80
C ARG A 373 81.60 20.82 103.34
N LEU A 374 81.55 22.09 102.89
CA LEU A 374 82.41 23.17 103.40
C LEU A 374 82.14 23.48 104.88
N SER A 375 80.88 23.44 105.32
CA SER A 375 80.51 23.65 106.73
C SER A 375 81.05 22.53 107.62
N ASN A 376 80.93 21.27 107.20
CA ASN A 376 81.47 20.12 107.92
C ASN A 376 83.01 20.10 107.91
N GLN A 377 83.65 20.62 106.86
CA GLN A 377 85.10 20.81 106.84
C GLN A 377 85.53 21.90 107.84
N LYS A 378 84.82 23.04 107.90
CA LYS A 378 85.04 24.07 108.92
C LYS A 378 84.87 23.53 110.34
N LEU A 379 83.82 22.73 110.57
CA LEU A 379 83.56 22.09 111.87
C LEU A 379 84.77 21.29 112.34
N ARG A 380 85.29 20.38 111.50
CA ARG A 380 86.48 19.57 111.81
C ARG A 380 87.72 20.40 112.13
N VAL A 381 87.93 21.51 111.41
CA VAL A 381 89.04 22.44 111.69
C VAL A 381 88.84 23.14 113.04
N THR A 382 87.62 23.56 113.36
CA THR A 382 87.33 24.16 114.68
C THR A 382 87.43 23.14 115.83
N GLU A 383 87.00 21.90 115.62
CA GLU A 383 87.17 20.79 116.59
C GLU A 383 88.65 20.51 116.85
N GLN A 384 89.48 20.41 115.81
CA GLN A 384 90.92 20.22 115.95
C GLN A 384 91.55 21.36 116.77
N VAL A 385 91.31 22.62 116.41
CA VAL A 385 91.83 23.79 117.13
C VAL A 385 91.37 23.81 118.59
N LEU A 386 90.15 23.35 118.88
CA LEU A 386 89.65 23.20 120.24
C LEU A 386 90.45 22.16 121.03
N THR A 387 90.70 20.97 120.45
CA THR A 387 91.51 19.92 121.10
C THR A 387 92.98 20.33 121.29
N GLU A 388 93.55 21.12 120.37
CA GLU A 388 94.89 21.69 120.51
C GLU A 388 94.95 22.67 121.69
N LYS A 389 93.91 23.49 121.88
CA LYS A 389 93.79 24.44 123.00
C LYS A 389 93.47 23.77 124.34
N GLU A 390 92.67 22.71 124.37
CA GLU A 390 92.55 21.85 125.56
C GLU A 390 93.90 21.21 125.92
N GLY A 391 94.67 20.78 124.92
CA GLY A 391 96.01 20.23 125.11
C GLY A 391 97.02 21.25 125.65
N GLU A 392 96.89 22.53 125.26
CA GLU A 392 97.64 23.64 125.88
C GLU A 392 97.21 23.88 127.33
N LEU A 393 95.90 23.92 127.61
CA LEU A 393 95.37 24.11 128.96
C LEU A 393 95.85 23.03 129.92
N LYS A 394 95.75 21.76 129.56
CA LYS A 394 96.25 20.61 130.35
C LYS A 394 97.76 20.70 130.60
N ARG A 395 98.54 21.27 129.68
CA ARG A 395 100.00 21.53 129.85
C ARG A 395 100.30 22.73 130.77
N ILE A 396 99.39 23.69 130.90
CA ILE A 396 99.50 24.82 131.85
C ILE A 396 99.09 24.35 133.25
N GLU A 397 97.98 23.61 133.36
CA GLU A 397 97.46 23.03 134.59
C GLU A 397 98.47 22.08 135.26
N ALA A 398 99.12 21.21 134.49
CA ALA A 398 100.20 20.34 134.98
C ALA A 398 101.39 21.12 135.58
N LYS A 399 101.79 22.25 134.99
CA LYS A 399 102.85 23.11 135.53
C LYS A 399 102.44 23.80 136.82
N HIS A 400 101.19 24.26 136.91
CA HIS A 400 100.64 24.84 138.14
C HIS A 400 100.69 23.84 139.30
N LEU A 401 100.38 22.56 139.05
CA LEU A 401 100.48 21.49 140.04
C LEU A 401 101.93 21.17 140.44
N GLU A 402 102.87 21.23 139.49
CA GLU A 402 104.31 21.06 139.76
C GLU A 402 104.88 22.21 140.62
N GLU A 403 104.50 23.47 140.33
CA GLU A 403 104.85 24.62 141.18
C GLU A 403 104.21 24.54 142.57
N GLN A 404 102.96 24.06 142.67
CA GLN A 404 102.28 23.86 143.95
C GLN A 404 103.00 22.80 144.82
N ALA A 405 103.43 21.67 144.25
CA ALA A 405 104.16 20.64 144.97
C ALA A 405 105.51 21.17 145.53
N LEU A 406 106.23 21.97 144.75
CA LEU A 406 107.48 22.64 145.18
C LEU A 406 107.26 23.71 146.27
N LEU A 407 106.04 24.25 146.40
CA LEU A 407 105.64 25.13 147.49
C LEU A 407 105.30 24.33 148.76
N GLU A 408 104.56 23.22 148.63
CA GLU A 408 104.22 22.34 149.75
C GLU A 408 105.47 21.70 150.38
N GLU A 409 106.48 21.31 149.60
CA GLU A 409 107.77 20.81 150.10
C GLU A 409 108.51 21.84 150.98
N LYS A 410 108.52 23.12 150.56
CA LYS A 410 109.12 24.23 151.32
C LYS A 410 108.35 24.52 152.62
N ILE A 411 107.03 24.36 152.60
CA ILE A 411 106.19 24.50 153.79
C ILE A 411 106.45 23.33 154.77
N ALA A 412 106.54 22.10 154.28
CA ALA A 412 106.84 20.92 155.11
C ALA A 412 108.23 21.01 155.77
N THR A 413 109.27 21.33 155.00
CA THR A 413 110.64 21.47 155.52
C THR A 413 110.79 22.59 156.54
N THR A 414 110.13 23.73 156.35
CA THR A 414 110.14 24.82 157.35
C THR A 414 109.34 24.46 158.61
N HIS A 415 108.20 23.78 158.50
CA HIS A 415 107.46 23.33 159.69
C HIS A 415 108.26 22.35 160.57
N GLU A 416 109.07 21.48 159.97
CA GLU A 416 109.85 20.50 160.74
C GLU A 416 111.00 21.16 161.53
N THR A 417 111.62 22.23 161.02
CA THR A 417 112.64 22.98 161.80
C THR A 417 112.03 23.70 163.01
N TYR A 418 110.82 24.27 162.87
CA TYR A 418 110.07 24.83 164.00
C TYR A 418 109.65 23.75 165.03
N ARG A 419 109.27 22.55 164.56
CA ARG A 419 108.91 21.41 165.45
C ARG A 419 110.06 21.01 166.36
N GLY A 420 111.30 20.98 165.85
CA GLY A 420 112.49 20.68 166.64
C GLY A 420 112.73 21.69 167.78
N LEU A 421 112.70 22.99 167.45
CA LEU A 421 112.90 24.08 168.42
C LEU A 421 111.91 24.06 169.59
N ILE A 422 110.63 23.77 169.31
CA ILE A 422 109.59 23.69 170.36
C ILE A 422 109.90 22.57 171.36
N LYS A 423 110.42 21.43 170.88
CA LYS A 423 110.72 20.27 171.72
C LYS A 423 111.90 20.53 172.68
N GLU A 424 112.95 21.20 172.19
CA GLU A 424 114.13 21.59 172.97
C GLU A 424 113.83 22.65 174.06
N ILE A 425 112.69 23.35 173.93
CA ILE A 425 112.21 24.28 174.96
C ILE A 425 111.47 23.53 176.07
N SER A 426 110.58 22.59 175.73
CA SER A 426 109.79 21.82 176.71
C SER A 426 110.65 21.06 177.71
N GLU A 427 111.63 20.28 177.23
CA GLU A 427 112.50 19.43 178.07
C GLU A 427 113.31 20.23 179.12
N ARG A 428 113.51 21.52 178.87
CA ARG A 428 114.23 22.48 179.73
C ARG A 428 113.38 23.02 180.89
N VAL A 429 112.06 23.14 180.67
CA VAL A 429 111.09 23.60 181.68
C VAL A 429 110.86 22.51 182.73
N ASP A 430 110.56 21.29 182.27
CA ASP A 430 110.23 20.14 183.12
C ASP A 430 111.36 19.80 184.09
N SER A 431 112.59 19.73 183.57
CA SER A 431 113.79 19.36 184.33
C SER A 431 114.16 20.37 185.42
N THR A 432 114.03 21.68 185.13
CA THR A 432 114.60 22.75 185.97
C THR A 432 113.63 23.32 187.00
N ILE A 433 112.36 23.51 186.61
CA ILE A 433 111.39 24.32 187.39
C ILE A 433 110.48 23.43 188.25
N LEU A 434 109.91 22.38 187.66
CA LEU A 434 108.83 21.59 188.28
C LEU A 434 109.31 20.86 189.55
N ASN A 435 110.44 20.16 189.44
CA ASN A 435 111.06 19.41 190.54
C ASN A 435 111.42 20.31 191.75
N ARG A 436 111.82 21.56 191.53
CA ARG A 436 112.14 22.51 192.61
C ARG A 436 110.90 22.99 193.35
N PHE A 437 109.76 23.11 192.67
CA PHE A 437 108.50 23.53 193.29
C PHE A 437 107.92 22.45 194.20
N GLN A 438 107.97 21.18 193.78
CA GLN A 438 107.46 20.06 194.58
C GLN A 438 108.21 19.92 195.92
N SER A 439 109.55 20.00 195.92
CA SER A 439 110.37 19.93 197.15
C SER A 439 110.13 21.07 198.15
N LEU A 440 109.58 22.20 197.70
CA LEU A 440 109.14 23.31 198.58
C LEU A 440 107.77 23.05 199.21
N SER A 441 106.87 22.36 198.50
CA SER A 441 105.50 22.09 198.96
C SER A 441 105.48 21.15 200.18
N GLU A 442 106.21 20.04 200.13
CA GLU A 442 106.24 19.04 201.20
C GLU A 442 106.67 19.63 202.55
N LYS A 443 107.70 20.49 202.54
CA LYS A 443 108.24 21.16 203.73
C LYS A 443 107.28 22.14 204.39
N LEU A 444 106.31 22.67 203.65
CA LEU A 444 105.26 23.54 204.19
C LEU A 444 104.19 22.73 204.93
N GLU A 445 103.80 21.58 204.37
CA GLU A 445 102.74 20.74 204.91
C GLU A 445 103.14 20.04 206.22
N GLU A 446 104.40 19.60 206.31
CA GLU A 446 104.97 19.01 207.54
C GLU A 446 104.99 20.02 208.71
N LYS A 447 105.33 21.29 208.43
CA LYS A 447 105.27 22.38 209.40
C LYS A 447 103.85 22.64 209.94
N HIS A 448 102.83 22.49 209.11
CA HIS A 448 101.44 22.74 209.51
C HIS A 448 100.94 21.70 210.52
N LYS A 449 101.17 20.41 210.23
CA LYS A 449 100.76 19.27 211.09
C LYS A 449 101.42 19.30 212.49
N SER A 450 102.62 19.86 212.60
CA SER A 450 103.28 20.10 213.89
C SER A 450 102.54 21.12 214.76
N TYR A 451 101.94 22.16 214.17
CA TYR A 451 101.36 23.28 214.92
C TYR A 451 99.99 22.92 215.50
N GLU A 452 99.18 22.21 214.70
CA GLU A 452 97.85 21.71 215.04
C GLU A 452 97.88 20.86 216.34
N LYS A 453 98.82 19.92 216.42
CA LYS A 453 98.95 18.99 217.55
C LYS A 453 99.15 19.71 218.90
N THR A 454 99.92 20.79 218.92
CA THR A 454 100.18 21.59 220.13
C THR A 454 98.93 22.33 220.63
N VAL A 455 98.08 22.82 219.72
CA VAL A 455 96.83 23.51 220.06
C VAL A 455 95.81 22.56 220.70
N VAL A 456 95.75 21.31 220.22
CA VAL A 456 94.85 20.28 220.77
C VAL A 456 95.20 19.94 222.22
N GLU A 457 96.48 19.83 222.58
CA GLU A 457 96.90 19.53 223.96
C GLU A 457 96.57 20.67 224.93
N ALA A 458 96.84 21.92 224.55
CA ALA A 458 96.50 23.11 225.37
C ALA A 458 94.98 23.21 225.63
N THR A 459 94.16 22.95 224.60
CA THR A 459 92.69 22.95 224.71
C THR A 459 92.18 21.90 225.71
N LYS A 460 92.87 20.76 225.80
CA LYS A 460 92.49 19.64 226.66
C LYS A 460 92.69 19.93 228.15
N MET A 461 93.77 20.64 228.52
CA MET A 461 94.06 21.04 229.91
C MET A 461 93.06 22.08 230.44
N LEU A 462 92.59 22.98 229.58
CA LEU A 462 91.65 24.05 229.93
C LEU A 462 90.25 23.50 230.25
N LEU A 463 89.88 22.37 229.65
CA LEU A 463 88.58 21.71 229.83
C LEU A 463 88.42 21.03 231.20
N THR A 464 89.46 20.38 231.74
CA THR A 464 89.40 19.75 233.07
C THR A 464 89.38 20.79 234.18
N ALA A 465 90.22 21.83 234.12
CA ALA A 465 90.22 22.92 235.10
C ALA A 465 88.87 23.66 235.19
N LYS A 466 88.03 23.58 234.15
CA LYS A 466 86.65 24.08 234.16
C LYS A 466 85.68 23.16 234.92
N LYS A 467 85.91 21.84 234.94
CA LYS A 467 85.05 20.86 235.63
C LYS A 467 85.16 21.02 237.15
N ASP A 468 86.39 21.09 237.66
CA ASP A 468 86.69 21.15 239.09
C ASP A 468 86.04 22.38 239.78
N ARG A 469 85.76 23.45 239.00
CA ARG A 469 85.11 24.67 239.49
C ARG A 469 83.57 24.61 239.51
N CYS A 470 82.95 23.64 238.83
CA CYS A 470 81.48 23.49 238.84
C CYS A 470 80.99 22.79 240.11
N GLU A 471 81.67 21.72 240.53
CA GLU A 471 81.27 20.90 241.69
C GLU A 471 81.32 21.73 243.00
N TYR A 472 82.22 22.71 243.10
CA TYR A 472 82.30 23.68 244.20
C TYR A 472 81.10 24.66 244.30
N LEU A 473 80.34 24.87 243.21
CA LEU A 473 79.26 25.87 243.19
C LEU A 473 77.89 25.30 243.59
N GLU A 474 77.65 24.00 243.38
CA GLU A 474 76.41 23.35 243.83
C GLU A 474 76.33 23.24 245.36
N GLU A 475 77.47 23.17 246.05
CA GLU A 475 77.56 23.15 247.52
C GLU A 475 77.04 24.45 248.18
N VAL A 476 76.97 25.55 247.42
CA VAL A 476 76.62 26.89 247.91
C VAL A 476 75.12 27.20 247.77
N LEU A 477 74.52 26.93 246.61
CA LEU A 477 73.23 27.53 246.24
C LEU A 477 72.02 26.98 247.03
N SER A 478 72.00 25.69 247.37
CA SER A 478 70.87 25.05 248.06
C SER A 478 70.63 25.56 249.49
N LYS A 479 71.51 26.41 250.05
CA LYS A 479 71.42 26.91 251.43
C LYS A 479 70.65 28.24 251.59
N MET A 480 70.27 28.95 250.51
CA MET A 480 69.89 30.38 250.61
C MET A 480 68.42 30.78 250.32
N VAL A 481 67.70 30.13 249.40
CA VAL A 481 66.61 30.83 248.68
C VAL A 481 65.24 30.87 249.40
N VAL A 482 65.01 30.05 250.44
CA VAL A 482 63.73 29.99 251.18
C VAL A 482 63.39 31.29 251.95
N ALA A 483 64.34 32.22 252.09
CA ALA A 483 64.32 33.22 253.15
C ALA A 483 63.34 34.41 253.02
N ARG A 484 62.88 34.84 251.82
CA ARG A 484 62.25 36.17 251.66
C ARG A 484 61.05 36.25 250.70
N GLY A 485 59.88 35.82 251.19
CA GLY A 485 58.57 36.15 250.60
C GLY A 485 57.76 37.22 251.35
N GLN A 486 57.81 37.26 252.69
CA GLN A 486 56.82 38.00 253.50
C GLN A 486 57.41 39.04 254.47
N ARG A 487 57.38 40.30 254.02
CA ARG A 487 57.22 41.50 254.87
C ARG A 487 56.33 42.54 254.13
N ARG A 488 55.05 42.23 253.96
CA ARG A 488 53.99 43.21 253.65
C ARG A 488 52.63 42.65 254.06
N SER A 489 51.79 43.53 254.65
CA SER A 489 50.56 43.21 255.39
C SER A 489 50.75 42.44 256.70
N GLN A 490 49.75 42.52 257.58
CA GLN A 490 49.65 41.82 258.87
C GLN A 490 48.60 40.70 258.80
N ARG A 491 48.87 39.56 259.44
CA ARG A 491 47.85 38.75 260.15
C ARG A 491 48.52 37.72 261.09
N ALA A 492 47.69 37.02 261.85
CA ALA A 492 48.06 35.88 262.69
C ALA A 492 48.19 34.58 261.86
#